data_AF-A0A3N5AWS3-F1
#
_entry.id   AF-A0A3N5AWS3-F1
#
_cell.length_a   1.000
_cell.length_b   1.000
_cell.length_c   1.000
_cell.angle_alpha   90.00
_cell.angle_beta   90.00
_cell.angle_gamma   90.00
#
_symmetry.space_group_name_H-M   'P 1'
#
loop_
_entity.id
_entity.type
_entity.pdbx_description
1 polymer ?
#
loop_
_entity_poly.entity_id
_entity_poly.type
_entity_poly.pdbx_seq_one_letter_code
_entity_poly.pdbx_strand_id
1 'polypeptide(L)'
;MQLLTGRWRERLQRFWRRAQNLLVRLLLLPFFPLFWWGPLTHPYINYRALRQAEREAALGNPAVNRELLGYLRRHRDVFIFAGNSADAIATLHILTGSSVYDYAHNFIPDNAAGNPIFGYALVEEWLKAQQRGKHLYPDEELAVACGWLAHQLADWYAHYAPVDVHGQLLPDPYTPPDEESIFPGYANSHRVLGADFHPEILAQYRLVDHALSEFFHDLLFACYGGDGRFDSSRVEFFRNYRRRAQLSNLLTVTSERFRGVAARILPEEIELLRENLRMTIEGLRLLVHLATFLNPALPEAIYRGVSPTVTGGPDYIGMAVEGVVRGLFCKRYEEIAGLAKLPPTAPWEVYPWPVVVRAVTKPGTLLYRIAHRLGKLLPGEVAHIFQNPEDFSFRFLKLFELRGRMAAQLAATLAAGKLTALTRTEEENALLAFIVALLVTPHPDLATARAHFRRLLQPVVRLGGDPATSEAERLTLMLNAGEIAVRIIPAVARSDPASRQVKALDPATLRFYLDGYDVRSEPELYELHLKRVDGYCLEVQLTLKKGLAEGFHRLLVKIADASGIAAQPLERDFWVGTAVQMLRGSQNAW
;
A
#
# COMPACT_ATOMS: atom_id res chain seq x y z
N MET A 1 -45.29 15.07 0.52
CA MET A 1 -44.56 15.26 1.80
C MET A 1 -43.30 14.40 1.96
N GLN A 2 -43.18 13.21 1.36
CA GLN A 2 -41.99 12.34 1.50
C GLN A 2 -40.72 12.83 0.76
N LEU A 3 -40.82 13.68 -0.27
CA LEU A 3 -39.66 14.24 -0.99
C LEU A 3 -38.96 15.39 -0.23
N LEU A 4 -39.67 16.06 0.68
CA LEU A 4 -39.10 17.15 1.48
C LEU A 4 -38.23 16.63 2.63
N THR A 5 -38.53 15.45 3.17
CA THR A 5 -37.80 14.87 4.31
C THR A 5 -36.41 14.34 3.91
N GLY A 6 -36.23 13.87 2.66
CA GLY A 6 -34.93 13.43 2.13
C GLY A 6 -33.92 14.57 2.00
N ARG A 7 -34.33 15.70 1.40
CA ARG A 7 -33.45 16.89 1.23
C ARG A 7 -33.07 17.52 2.56
N TRP A 8 -33.95 17.50 3.56
CA TRP A 8 -33.65 17.99 4.91
C TRP A 8 -32.67 17.07 5.66
N ARG A 9 -32.81 15.74 5.55
CA ARG A 9 -31.85 14.78 6.12
C ARG A 9 -30.46 14.94 5.50
N GLU A 10 -30.36 15.09 4.18
CA GLU A 10 -29.08 15.35 3.50
C GLU A 10 -28.45 16.69 3.90
N ARG A 11 -29.26 17.74 4.08
CA ARG A 11 -28.78 19.05 4.54
C ARG A 11 -28.29 18.99 5.99
N LEU A 12 -29.01 18.31 6.87
CA LEU A 12 -28.57 18.07 8.26
C LEU A 12 -27.31 17.22 8.30
N GLN A 13 -27.23 16.13 7.53
CA GLN A 13 -26.01 15.31 7.45
C GLN A 13 -24.81 16.09 6.90
N ARG A 14 -25.02 16.97 5.91
CA ARG A 14 -23.96 17.86 5.40
C ARG A 14 -23.55 18.90 6.44
N PHE A 15 -24.50 19.49 7.14
CA PHE A 15 -24.24 20.44 8.22
C PHE A 15 -23.45 19.78 9.36
N TRP A 16 -23.88 18.61 9.83
CA TRP A 16 -23.19 17.84 10.86
C TRP A 16 -21.79 17.43 10.41
N ARG A 17 -21.60 16.96 9.18
CA ARG A 17 -20.26 16.68 8.62
C ARG A 17 -19.38 17.93 8.58
N ARG A 18 -19.93 19.09 8.19
CA ARG A 18 -19.18 20.37 8.20
C ARG A 18 -18.80 20.80 9.61
N ALA A 19 -19.72 20.70 10.58
CA ALA A 19 -19.48 21.04 11.97
C ALA A 19 -18.46 20.07 12.62
N GLN A 20 -18.56 18.77 12.32
CA GLN A 20 -17.58 17.77 12.73
C GLN A 20 -16.20 18.05 12.14
N ASN A 21 -16.12 18.35 10.83
CA ASN A 21 -14.86 18.71 10.19
C ASN A 21 -14.26 19.98 10.79
N LEU A 22 -15.09 21.00 11.09
CA LEU A 22 -14.66 22.21 11.77
C LEU A 22 -14.12 21.90 13.17
N LEU A 23 -14.81 21.06 13.94
CA LEU A 23 -14.37 20.65 15.27
C LEU A 23 -13.05 19.87 15.22
N VAL A 24 -12.90 18.93 14.29
CA VAL A 24 -11.65 18.19 14.09
C VAL A 24 -10.53 19.15 13.70
N ARG A 25 -10.78 20.11 12.81
CA ARG A 25 -9.81 21.15 12.45
C ARG A 25 -9.38 21.99 13.65
N LEU A 26 -10.33 22.39 14.51
CA LEU A 26 -10.05 23.13 15.74
C LEU A 26 -9.23 22.31 16.74
N LEU A 27 -9.45 20.99 16.80
CA LEU A 27 -8.67 20.07 17.65
C LEU A 27 -7.26 19.79 17.10
N LEU A 28 -7.08 19.81 15.79
CA LEU A 28 -5.77 19.68 15.13
C LEU A 28 -4.98 21.00 15.12
N LEU A 29 -5.63 22.11 15.48
CA LEU A 29 -5.05 23.46 15.46
C LEU A 29 -3.73 23.62 16.24
N PRO A 30 -3.59 23.03 17.44
CA PRO A 30 -2.36 23.08 18.23
C PRO A 30 -1.20 22.26 17.64
N PHE A 31 -1.49 21.37 16.68
CA PHE A 31 -0.49 20.56 15.98
C PHE A 31 -0.05 21.19 14.65
N PHE A 32 -0.69 22.30 14.20
CA PHE A 32 -0.31 23.01 12.97
C PHE A 32 1.17 23.41 12.87
N PRO A 33 1.83 23.87 13.94
CA PRO A 33 3.26 24.20 13.90
C PRO A 33 4.21 22.99 13.83
N LEU A 34 3.73 21.78 14.16
CA LEU A 34 4.52 20.54 14.10
C LEU A 34 4.52 19.93 12.70
N PHE A 35 3.64 20.43 11.84
CA PHE A 35 3.45 19.95 10.48
C PHE A 35 4.52 20.49 9.54
N TRP A 36 5.78 20.07 9.70
CA TRP A 36 6.79 20.23 8.63
C TRP A 36 7.43 18.97 8.03
N TRP A 37 7.20 17.78 8.55
CA TRP A 37 7.78 16.52 8.04
C TRP A 37 7.01 15.83 6.88
N GLY A 38 7.58 14.89 6.12
CA GLY A 38 6.86 14.04 5.12
C GLY A 38 7.11 12.56 5.35
N PRO A 39 6.63 11.60 4.53
CA PRO A 39 7.22 10.27 4.50
C PRO A 39 8.66 10.40 4.02
N LEU A 40 9.55 9.72 4.74
CA LEU A 40 10.98 9.98 4.74
C LEU A 40 11.77 8.84 4.14
N THR A 41 11.20 7.64 4.03
CA THR A 41 11.95 6.45 3.66
C THR A 41 12.61 6.60 2.29
N HIS A 42 11.87 6.91 1.22
CA HIS A 42 12.48 7.13 -0.10
C HIS A 42 13.37 8.38 -0.18
N PRO A 43 12.99 9.56 0.36
CA PRO A 43 13.90 10.71 0.42
C PRO A 43 15.19 10.42 1.19
N TYR A 44 15.10 9.67 2.28
CA TYR A 44 16.25 9.27 3.09
C TYR A 44 17.15 8.31 2.31
N ILE A 45 16.57 7.31 1.62
CA ILE A 45 17.31 6.39 0.75
C ILE A 45 18.02 7.18 -0.36
N ASN A 46 17.33 8.08 -1.06
CA ASN A 46 17.93 8.92 -2.10
C ASN A 46 19.07 9.79 -1.53
N TYR A 47 18.86 10.41 -0.37
CA TYR A 47 19.89 11.20 0.31
C TYR A 47 21.12 10.35 0.64
N ARG A 48 20.93 9.15 1.23
CA ARG A 48 22.01 8.23 1.58
C ARG A 48 22.74 7.71 0.36
N ALA A 49 22.02 7.36 -0.71
CA ALA A 49 22.59 6.91 -1.98
C ALA A 49 23.41 8.01 -2.65
N LEU A 50 22.92 9.25 -2.69
CA LEU A 50 23.67 10.39 -3.21
C LEU A 50 24.96 10.61 -2.39
N ARG A 51 24.87 10.56 -1.05
CA ARG A 51 26.05 10.70 -0.17
C ARG A 51 27.05 9.57 -0.37
N GLN A 52 26.57 8.34 -0.58
CA GLN A 52 27.45 7.21 -0.85
C GLN A 52 28.14 7.37 -2.21
N ALA A 53 27.41 7.73 -3.26
CA ALA A 53 27.98 8.00 -4.58
C ALA A 53 29.01 9.15 -4.54
N GLU A 54 28.76 10.22 -3.76
CA GLU A 54 29.72 11.30 -3.51
C GLU A 54 31.02 10.76 -2.89
N ARG A 55 30.91 9.89 -1.88
CA ARG A 55 32.08 9.28 -1.21
C ARG A 55 32.84 8.36 -2.16
N GLU A 56 32.15 7.47 -2.87
CA GLU A 56 32.77 6.55 -3.81
C GLU A 56 33.48 7.27 -4.96
N ALA A 57 32.87 8.35 -5.49
CA ALA A 57 33.51 9.19 -6.50
C ALA A 57 34.77 9.89 -5.96
N ALA A 58 34.73 10.37 -4.71
CA ALA A 58 35.88 11.00 -4.04
C ALA A 58 37.02 9.99 -3.78
N LEU A 59 36.69 8.73 -3.53
CA LEU A 59 37.65 7.62 -3.42
C LEU A 59 38.17 7.13 -4.79
N GLY A 60 37.71 7.71 -5.89
CA GLY A 60 38.19 7.39 -7.23
C GLY A 60 37.53 6.17 -7.86
N ASN A 61 36.37 5.69 -7.36
CA ASN A 61 35.64 4.59 -7.99
C ASN A 61 35.29 4.93 -9.46
N PRO A 62 35.84 4.22 -10.46
CA PRO A 62 35.61 4.53 -11.87
C PRO A 62 34.21 4.13 -12.36
N ALA A 63 33.48 3.29 -11.61
CA ALA A 63 32.13 2.89 -11.96
C ALA A 63 31.11 4.03 -11.79
N VAL A 64 31.39 5.01 -10.93
CA VAL A 64 30.45 6.11 -10.66
C VAL A 64 30.38 7.05 -11.86
N ASN A 65 29.16 7.24 -12.39
CA ASN A 65 28.85 8.23 -13.40
C ASN A 65 28.96 9.65 -12.83
N ARG A 66 30.15 10.24 -12.97
CA ARG A 66 30.49 11.57 -12.43
C ARG A 66 29.66 12.70 -13.04
N GLU A 67 29.24 12.56 -14.29
CA GLU A 67 28.41 13.56 -14.96
C GLU A 67 27.01 13.60 -14.34
N LEU A 68 26.35 12.43 -14.26
CA LEU A 68 25.03 12.30 -13.63
C LEU A 68 25.08 12.74 -12.16
N LEU A 69 26.10 12.30 -11.41
CA LEU A 69 26.33 12.74 -10.04
C LEU A 69 26.46 14.27 -9.95
N GLY A 70 27.18 14.89 -10.88
CA GLY A 70 27.31 16.34 -10.97
C GLY A 70 25.97 17.06 -11.19
N TYR A 71 25.12 16.54 -12.07
CA TYR A 71 23.75 17.04 -12.29
C TYR A 71 22.91 16.94 -11.02
N LEU A 72 22.83 15.75 -10.44
CA LEU A 72 21.99 15.51 -9.26
C LEU A 72 22.47 16.29 -8.03
N ARG A 73 23.77 16.59 -7.92
CA ARG A 73 24.29 17.49 -6.86
C ARG A 73 23.81 18.93 -7.00
N ARG A 74 23.65 19.44 -8.23
CA ARG A 74 23.11 20.80 -8.46
C ARG A 74 21.61 20.88 -8.13
N HIS A 75 20.87 19.80 -8.35
CA HIS A 75 19.44 19.69 -8.05
C HIS A 75 19.17 18.72 -6.89
N ARG A 76 20.01 18.78 -5.86
CA ARG A 76 20.07 17.79 -4.76
C ARG A 76 18.72 17.54 -4.10
N ASP A 77 18.04 18.60 -3.68
CA ASP A 77 16.78 18.42 -2.97
C ASP A 77 15.66 17.95 -3.91
N VAL A 78 15.69 18.34 -5.19
CA VAL A 78 14.73 17.84 -6.19
C VAL A 78 14.86 16.33 -6.33
N PHE A 79 16.07 15.81 -6.50
CA PHE A 79 16.34 14.37 -6.56
C PHE A 79 15.91 13.64 -5.28
N ILE A 80 16.24 14.20 -4.11
CA ILE A 80 15.90 13.61 -2.81
C ILE A 80 14.38 13.48 -2.67
N PHE A 81 13.63 14.57 -2.81
CA PHE A 81 12.19 14.57 -2.56
C PHE A 81 11.37 13.97 -3.71
N ALA A 82 11.92 13.90 -4.91
CA ALA A 82 11.32 13.13 -6.01
C ALA A 82 11.32 11.62 -5.74
N GLY A 83 12.02 11.13 -4.70
CA GLY A 83 11.89 9.75 -4.24
C GLY A 83 10.45 9.35 -3.85
N ASN A 84 9.58 10.30 -3.53
CA ASN A 84 8.17 10.02 -3.24
C ASN A 84 7.28 10.04 -4.51
N SER A 85 7.80 10.48 -5.65
CA SER A 85 6.97 10.81 -6.81
C SER A 85 6.26 9.58 -7.41
N ALA A 86 6.92 8.43 -7.43
CA ALA A 86 6.32 7.19 -7.94
C ALA A 86 5.08 6.77 -7.14
N ASP A 87 5.03 7.04 -5.83
CA ASP A 87 3.88 6.73 -4.98
C ASP A 87 2.60 7.47 -5.35
N ALA A 88 2.67 8.49 -6.21
CA ALA A 88 1.47 9.10 -6.78
C ALA A 88 0.64 8.07 -7.56
N ILE A 89 1.29 7.10 -8.19
CA ILE A 89 0.64 6.00 -8.90
C ILE A 89 -0.04 5.04 -7.91
N ALA A 90 0.68 4.59 -6.88
CA ALA A 90 0.12 3.75 -5.81
C ALA A 90 -1.06 4.43 -5.11
N THR A 91 -0.94 5.74 -4.87
CA THR A 91 -2.00 6.58 -4.31
C THR A 91 -3.22 6.64 -5.23
N LEU A 92 -3.03 6.84 -6.54
CA LEU A 92 -4.15 6.83 -7.50
C LEU A 92 -4.87 5.48 -7.48
N HIS A 93 -4.10 4.39 -7.52
CA HIS A 93 -4.64 3.04 -7.49
C HIS A 93 -5.50 2.84 -6.25
N ILE A 94 -4.99 3.10 -5.05
CA ILE A 94 -5.78 2.84 -3.84
C ILE A 94 -7.03 3.72 -3.71
N LEU A 95 -6.98 4.96 -4.21
CA LEU A 95 -8.09 5.91 -4.14
C LEU A 95 -9.18 5.64 -5.16
N THR A 96 -8.83 5.11 -6.33
CA THR A 96 -9.77 4.86 -7.44
C THR A 96 -10.16 3.39 -7.58
N GLY A 97 -9.36 2.48 -7.02
CA GLY A 97 -9.45 1.04 -7.28
C GLY A 97 -8.91 0.62 -8.66
N SER A 98 -8.27 1.54 -9.39
CA SER A 98 -7.76 1.30 -10.74
C SER A 98 -6.25 1.09 -10.74
N SER A 99 -5.80 -0.11 -11.09
CA SER A 99 -4.37 -0.45 -11.22
C SER A 99 -3.78 -0.07 -12.58
N VAL A 100 -4.45 0.83 -13.33
CA VAL A 100 -4.19 1.07 -14.76
C VAL A 100 -2.79 1.64 -15.03
N TYR A 101 -2.21 2.34 -14.05
CA TYR A 101 -0.87 2.94 -14.15
C TYR A 101 0.19 2.24 -13.31
N ASP A 102 -0.13 1.12 -12.64
CA ASP A 102 0.80 0.44 -11.71
C ASP A 102 2.15 0.09 -12.36
N TYR A 103 2.18 -0.12 -13.68
CA TYR A 103 3.41 -0.34 -14.45
C TYR A 103 4.45 0.80 -14.32
N ALA A 104 4.02 2.00 -13.92
CA ALA A 104 4.85 3.16 -13.68
C ALA A 104 5.31 3.30 -12.22
N HIS A 105 4.66 2.61 -11.25
CA HIS A 105 5.09 2.55 -9.84
C HIS A 105 6.19 1.51 -9.68
N ASN A 106 5.84 0.23 -9.90
CA ASN A 106 6.77 -0.90 -9.95
C ASN A 106 6.35 -1.82 -11.09
N PHE A 107 7.30 -2.18 -11.94
CA PHE A 107 7.03 -2.88 -13.19
C PHE A 107 6.55 -4.35 -12.97
N ILE A 108 5.89 -4.96 -13.97
CA ILE A 108 5.33 -6.33 -13.91
C ILE A 108 6.26 -7.31 -14.67
N PRO A 109 6.95 -8.27 -14.02
CA PRO A 109 6.49 -8.91 -12.80
C PRO A 109 6.99 -8.21 -11.54
N ASP A 110 6.07 -8.13 -10.59
CA ASP A 110 6.22 -7.55 -9.27
C ASP A 110 6.85 -8.58 -8.32
N ASN A 111 8.12 -8.87 -8.56
CA ASN A 111 8.95 -9.81 -7.82
C ASN A 111 10.42 -9.35 -7.82
N ALA A 112 11.30 -10.09 -7.12
CA ALA A 112 12.70 -9.70 -6.97
C ALA A 112 13.50 -9.67 -8.29
N ALA A 113 12.95 -10.17 -9.40
CA ALA A 113 13.65 -10.39 -10.67
C ALA A 113 13.28 -9.44 -11.83
N GLY A 114 12.22 -8.64 -11.71
CA GLY A 114 11.86 -7.69 -12.77
C GLY A 114 12.76 -6.44 -12.79
N ASN A 115 12.39 -5.46 -13.62
CA ASN A 115 13.24 -4.32 -13.93
C ASN A 115 12.44 -3.01 -13.93
N PRO A 116 12.91 -1.92 -13.26
CA PRO A 116 12.31 -0.59 -13.29
C PRO A 116 12.48 0.11 -14.66
N ILE A 117 12.02 -0.53 -15.72
CA ILE A 117 12.13 -0.07 -17.12
C ILE A 117 11.50 1.32 -17.27
N PHE A 118 10.40 1.58 -16.57
CA PHE A 118 9.73 2.88 -16.65
C PHE A 118 10.62 4.03 -16.16
N GLY A 119 11.30 3.86 -15.02
CA GLY A 119 12.26 4.83 -14.48
C GLY A 119 13.45 5.05 -15.40
N TYR A 120 14.00 3.98 -15.98
CA TYR A 120 15.04 4.11 -17.00
C TYR A 120 14.54 4.82 -18.26
N ALA A 121 13.31 4.55 -18.67
CA ALA A 121 12.68 5.19 -19.82
C ALA A 121 12.44 6.69 -19.60
N LEU A 122 12.15 7.13 -18.37
CA LEU A 122 12.05 8.55 -18.00
C LEU A 122 13.38 9.28 -18.20
N VAL A 123 14.46 8.70 -17.65
CA VAL A 123 15.81 9.27 -17.78
C VAL A 123 16.26 9.29 -19.24
N GLU A 124 16.02 8.21 -19.98
CA GLU A 124 16.37 8.14 -21.41
C GLU A 124 15.59 9.13 -22.28
N GLU A 125 14.28 9.31 -22.05
CA GLU A 125 13.50 10.27 -22.83
C GLU A 125 13.96 11.70 -22.58
N TRP A 126 14.36 12.05 -21.35
CA TRP A 126 14.98 13.34 -21.06
C TRP A 126 16.29 13.52 -21.86
N LEU A 127 17.19 12.52 -21.82
CA LEU A 127 18.47 12.56 -22.55
C LEU A 127 18.26 12.71 -24.07
N LYS A 128 17.33 11.94 -24.64
CA LYS A 128 16.95 12.05 -26.06
C LYS A 128 16.40 13.42 -26.41
N ALA A 129 15.60 14.02 -25.53
CA ALA A 129 15.04 15.35 -25.76
C ALA A 129 16.15 16.42 -25.84
N GLN A 130 17.20 16.30 -25.01
CA GLN A 130 18.39 17.17 -25.08
C GLN A 130 19.17 16.95 -26.38
N GLN A 131 19.47 15.69 -26.74
CA GLN A 131 20.22 15.35 -27.96
C GLN A 131 19.53 15.80 -29.25
N ARG A 132 18.19 15.83 -29.26
CA ARG A 132 17.40 16.34 -30.39
C ARG A 132 17.43 17.88 -30.50
N GLY A 133 18.20 18.57 -29.65
CA GLY A 133 18.27 20.03 -29.59
C GLY A 133 16.97 20.69 -29.19
N LYS A 134 16.03 19.93 -28.60
CA LYS A 134 14.68 20.42 -28.29
C LYS A 134 14.59 21.11 -26.93
N HIS A 135 15.65 21.04 -26.10
CA HIS A 135 15.76 21.58 -24.73
C HIS A 135 14.40 21.69 -24.02
N LEU A 136 13.61 20.60 -24.15
CA LEU A 136 12.18 20.66 -23.91
C LEU A 136 11.89 20.63 -22.40
N TYR A 137 12.80 20.00 -21.67
CA TYR A 137 12.72 19.78 -20.25
C TYR A 137 13.95 20.41 -19.59
N PRO A 138 13.78 21.16 -18.49
CA PRO A 138 14.90 21.67 -17.72
C PRO A 138 15.61 20.55 -16.95
N ASP A 139 16.78 20.86 -16.38
CA ASP A 139 17.60 19.91 -15.61
C ASP A 139 16.88 19.36 -14.37
N GLU A 140 15.94 20.12 -13.79
CA GLU A 140 15.12 19.65 -12.67
C GLU A 140 14.27 18.42 -13.04
N GLU A 141 13.79 18.30 -14.29
CA GLU A 141 13.01 17.14 -14.73
C GLU A 141 13.88 15.87 -14.80
N LEU A 142 15.19 16.01 -15.07
CA LEU A 142 16.13 14.89 -14.95
C LEU A 142 16.26 14.46 -13.48
N ALA A 143 16.36 15.43 -12.55
CA ALA A 143 16.42 15.12 -11.13
C ALA A 143 15.16 14.42 -10.63
N VAL A 144 13.97 14.83 -11.12
CA VAL A 144 12.70 14.13 -10.83
C VAL A 144 12.70 12.72 -11.44
N ALA A 145 13.10 12.57 -12.71
CA ALA A 145 13.19 11.26 -13.36
C ALA A 145 14.15 10.30 -12.64
N CYS A 146 15.31 10.79 -12.21
CA CYS A 146 16.27 10.02 -11.42
C CYS A 146 15.72 9.69 -10.02
N GLY A 147 15.00 10.62 -9.38
CA GLY A 147 14.34 10.36 -8.10
C GLY A 147 13.25 9.29 -8.21
N TRP A 148 12.47 9.31 -9.29
CA TRP A 148 11.49 8.27 -9.62
C TRP A 148 12.18 6.92 -9.85
N LEU A 149 13.22 6.85 -10.68
CA LEU A 149 13.98 5.62 -10.89
C LEU A 149 14.60 5.10 -9.58
N ALA A 150 15.13 6.00 -8.74
CA ALA A 150 15.69 5.63 -7.44
C ALA A 150 14.63 5.03 -6.51
N HIS A 151 13.40 5.54 -6.51
CA HIS A 151 12.28 4.91 -5.80
C HIS A 151 12.07 3.47 -6.28
N GLN A 152 11.94 3.25 -7.59
CA GLN A 152 11.69 1.90 -8.10
C GLN A 152 12.85 0.94 -7.81
N LEU A 153 14.10 1.43 -7.85
CA LEU A 153 15.28 0.64 -7.49
C LEU A 153 15.34 0.31 -6.00
N ALA A 154 14.88 1.23 -5.15
CA ALA A 154 14.81 1.05 -3.70
C ALA A 154 13.76 -0.01 -3.32
N ASP A 155 12.59 0.06 -3.96
CA ASP A 155 11.53 -0.93 -3.77
C ASP A 155 11.96 -2.30 -4.24
N TRP A 156 12.59 -2.39 -5.42
CA TRP A 156 12.70 -3.63 -6.17
C TRP A 156 13.20 -4.84 -5.35
N TYR A 157 14.50 -4.89 -5.06
CA TYR A 157 15.06 -6.07 -4.41
C TYR A 157 14.65 -6.11 -2.93
N ALA A 158 14.68 -4.97 -2.23
CA ALA A 158 14.39 -4.93 -0.82
C ALA A 158 12.95 -5.39 -0.51
N HIS A 159 11.95 -5.03 -1.32
CA HIS A 159 10.54 -5.36 -1.08
C HIS A 159 10.23 -6.81 -1.39
N TYR A 160 10.87 -7.39 -2.41
CA TYR A 160 10.49 -8.70 -2.94
C TYR A 160 11.46 -9.84 -2.64
N ALA A 161 12.68 -9.55 -2.18
CA ALA A 161 13.65 -10.60 -1.84
C ALA A 161 13.03 -11.55 -0.80
N PRO A 162 13.00 -12.87 -1.06
CA PRO A 162 12.28 -13.81 -0.23
C PRO A 162 12.95 -13.93 1.14
N VAL A 163 12.12 -14.02 2.19
CA VAL A 163 12.55 -14.19 3.57
C VAL A 163 11.84 -15.37 4.22
N ASP A 164 12.48 -15.99 5.20
CA ASP A 164 11.87 -17.04 6.01
C ASP A 164 10.89 -16.48 7.06
N VAL A 165 10.26 -17.38 7.83
CA VAL A 165 9.38 -17.06 8.97
C VAL A 165 10.04 -16.19 10.05
N HIS A 166 11.37 -16.14 10.10
CA HIS A 166 12.15 -15.34 11.03
C HIS A 166 12.56 -13.98 10.43
N GLY A 167 12.19 -13.73 9.17
CA GLY A 167 12.52 -12.51 8.45
C GLY A 167 13.96 -12.45 7.92
N GLN A 168 14.65 -13.60 7.84
CA GLN A 168 16.00 -13.71 7.28
C GLN A 168 15.95 -13.93 5.77
N LEU A 169 16.87 -13.31 5.03
CA LEU A 169 16.95 -13.49 3.57
C LEU A 169 17.29 -14.94 3.22
N LEU A 170 16.58 -15.48 2.24
CA LEU A 170 16.91 -16.76 1.66
C LEU A 170 18.15 -16.66 0.75
N PRO A 171 18.97 -17.72 0.66
CA PRO A 171 20.11 -17.76 -0.26
C PRO A 171 19.72 -17.63 -1.73
N ASP A 172 18.55 -18.17 -2.09
CA ASP A 172 18.00 -18.08 -3.44
C ASP A 172 16.96 -16.95 -3.53
N PRO A 173 17.30 -15.82 -4.19
CA PRO A 173 16.41 -14.67 -4.31
C PRO A 173 15.20 -14.91 -5.23
N TYR A 174 15.14 -16.05 -5.94
CA TYR A 174 14.05 -16.39 -6.85
C TYR A 174 12.97 -17.25 -6.23
N THR A 175 13.17 -17.70 -4.98
CA THR A 175 12.21 -18.57 -4.32
C THR A 175 10.87 -17.84 -4.20
N PRO A 176 9.78 -18.34 -4.82
CA PRO A 176 8.49 -17.67 -4.76
C PRO A 176 7.95 -17.71 -3.32
N PRO A 177 7.39 -16.60 -2.80
CA PRO A 177 6.71 -16.61 -1.51
C PRO A 177 5.53 -17.57 -1.52
N ASP A 178 5.47 -18.47 -0.53
CA ASP A 178 4.37 -19.40 -0.30
C ASP A 178 3.39 -18.90 0.78
N GLU A 179 3.73 -17.79 1.45
CA GLU A 179 3.00 -17.20 2.58
C GLU A 179 2.84 -18.15 3.77
N GLU A 180 3.66 -19.19 3.86
CA GLU A 180 3.68 -20.17 4.95
C GLU A 180 5.06 -20.24 5.60
N SER A 181 6.06 -20.53 4.79
CA SER A 181 7.46 -20.65 5.20
C SER A 181 8.33 -19.54 4.61
N ILE A 182 7.87 -18.95 3.50
CA ILE A 182 8.57 -17.95 2.70
C ILE A 182 7.64 -16.78 2.41
N PHE A 183 8.11 -15.59 2.74
CA PHE A 183 7.41 -14.33 2.60
C PHE A 183 8.20 -13.40 1.67
N PRO A 184 7.58 -12.38 1.08
CA PRO A 184 8.37 -11.28 0.51
C PRO A 184 9.19 -10.59 1.60
N GLY A 185 10.22 -9.85 1.20
CA GLY A 185 11.07 -9.10 2.11
C GLY A 185 10.37 -7.89 2.73
N TYR A 186 10.82 -6.70 2.40
CA TYR A 186 10.37 -5.46 3.04
C TYR A 186 8.88 -5.13 2.82
N ALA A 187 8.25 -5.64 1.76
CA ALA A 187 6.81 -5.49 1.53
C ALA A 187 5.94 -6.32 2.51
N ASN A 188 6.55 -7.08 3.41
CA ASN A 188 5.83 -7.93 4.35
C ASN A 188 5.28 -7.16 5.55
N SER A 189 4.02 -6.70 5.45
CA SER A 189 3.29 -6.09 6.57
C SER A 189 3.19 -7.02 7.80
N HIS A 190 3.41 -8.34 7.65
CA HIS A 190 3.42 -9.29 8.76
C HIS A 190 4.58 -9.09 9.73
N ARG A 191 5.67 -8.43 9.33
CA ARG A 191 6.72 -8.02 10.29
C ARG A 191 6.16 -7.05 11.33
N VAL A 192 5.20 -6.22 10.94
CA VAL A 192 4.52 -5.29 11.84
C VAL A 192 3.29 -5.92 12.49
N LEU A 193 2.41 -6.55 11.71
CA LEU A 193 1.10 -7.06 12.16
C LEU A 193 1.17 -8.47 12.80
N GLY A 194 2.27 -9.19 12.58
CA GLY A 194 2.49 -10.59 12.97
C GLY A 194 2.28 -11.56 11.81
N ALA A 195 3.15 -12.57 11.69
CA ALA A 195 3.11 -13.62 10.66
C ALA A 195 2.37 -14.90 11.10
N ASP A 196 1.79 -14.89 12.29
CA ASP A 196 1.22 -16.08 12.92
C ASP A 196 -0.24 -16.31 12.50
N PHE A 197 -0.54 -16.33 11.20
CA PHE A 197 -1.88 -16.60 10.67
C PHE A 197 -1.85 -17.69 9.60
N HIS A 198 -3.02 -18.08 9.09
CA HIS A 198 -3.08 -18.90 7.88
C HIS A 198 -2.51 -18.16 6.67
N PRO A 199 -1.84 -18.86 5.73
CA PRO A 199 -1.24 -18.25 4.54
C PRO A 199 -2.18 -17.35 3.75
N GLU A 200 -3.49 -17.60 3.83
CA GLU A 200 -4.45 -16.91 2.99
C GLU A 200 -5.04 -15.67 3.67
N ILE A 201 -4.98 -15.64 5.00
CA ILE A 201 -5.06 -14.40 5.77
C ILE A 201 -3.81 -13.57 5.46
N LEU A 202 -2.62 -14.18 5.54
CA LEU A 202 -1.34 -13.50 5.29
C LEU A 202 -1.31 -12.89 3.87
N ALA A 203 -1.60 -13.67 2.84
CA ALA A 203 -1.68 -13.22 1.44
C ALA A 203 -2.62 -12.02 1.24
N GLN A 204 -3.78 -12.00 1.92
CA GLN A 204 -4.71 -10.89 1.86
C GLN A 204 -4.08 -9.62 2.45
N TYR A 205 -3.47 -9.70 3.65
CA TYR A 205 -2.97 -8.52 4.36
C TYR A 205 -1.57 -8.06 3.95
N ARG A 206 -0.74 -8.95 3.37
CA ARG A 206 0.52 -8.59 2.71
C ARG A 206 0.28 -7.51 1.65
N LEU A 207 -0.69 -7.76 0.77
CA LEU A 207 -0.99 -6.87 -0.36
C LEU A 207 -1.61 -5.54 0.10
N VAL A 208 -2.37 -5.59 1.19
CA VAL A 208 -3.22 -4.50 1.66
C VAL A 208 -2.44 -3.41 2.42
N ASP A 209 -1.24 -3.66 2.97
CA ASP A 209 -0.60 -2.64 3.82
C ASP A 209 0.94 -2.69 3.96
N HIS A 210 1.66 -2.97 2.87
CA HIS A 210 3.13 -2.95 2.89
C HIS A 210 3.73 -1.60 3.36
N ALA A 211 3.03 -0.48 3.13
CA ALA A 211 3.41 0.86 3.59
C ALA A 211 3.57 1.00 5.11
N LEU A 212 3.10 0.02 5.90
CA LEU A 212 3.24 0.06 7.35
C LEU A 212 4.70 -0.10 7.82
N SER A 213 5.51 -0.88 7.10
CA SER A 213 6.95 -1.01 7.36
C SER A 213 7.65 0.34 7.14
N GLU A 214 7.37 0.99 6.01
CA GLU A 214 7.89 2.33 5.68
C GLU A 214 7.45 3.38 6.70
N PHE A 215 6.20 3.36 7.12
CA PHE A 215 5.69 4.27 8.15
C PHE A 215 6.45 4.15 9.48
N PHE A 216 6.88 2.94 9.86
CA PHE A 216 7.69 2.74 11.05
C PHE A 216 9.10 3.28 10.88
N HIS A 217 9.70 3.12 9.70
CA HIS A 217 10.98 3.73 9.37
C HIS A 217 10.88 5.26 9.34
N ASP A 218 9.81 5.83 8.77
CA ASP A 218 9.53 7.26 8.79
C ASP A 218 9.47 7.81 10.22
N LEU A 219 8.80 7.08 11.12
CA LEU A 219 8.73 7.44 12.55
C LEU A 219 10.13 7.42 13.19
N LEU A 220 10.94 6.39 12.93
CA LEU A 220 12.31 6.33 13.43
C LEU A 220 13.19 7.45 12.88
N PHE A 221 13.09 7.76 11.59
CA PHE A 221 13.84 8.86 10.98
C PHE A 221 13.41 10.21 11.52
N ALA A 222 12.11 10.41 11.77
CA ALA A 222 11.62 11.63 12.40
C ALA A 222 12.15 11.82 13.83
N CYS A 223 12.28 10.74 14.60
CA CYS A 223 12.76 10.81 15.99
C CYS A 223 14.28 10.86 16.14
N TYR A 224 15.01 10.11 15.31
CA TYR A 224 16.45 9.90 15.47
C TYR A 224 17.30 10.49 14.34
N GLY A 225 16.69 10.94 13.24
CA GLY A 225 17.39 11.31 12.02
C GLY A 225 18.26 12.56 12.14
N GLY A 226 17.95 13.48 13.05
CA GLY A 226 18.77 14.67 13.40
C GLY A 226 19.04 15.67 12.26
N ASP A 227 18.73 15.34 11.01
CA ASP A 227 18.93 16.16 9.82
C ASP A 227 17.63 16.89 9.48
N GLY A 228 17.57 18.17 9.89
CA GLY A 228 16.41 19.05 9.70
C GLY A 228 15.97 19.28 8.24
N ARG A 229 16.71 18.70 7.27
CA ARG A 229 16.32 18.70 5.84
C ARG A 229 14.98 18.01 5.61
N PHE A 230 14.67 16.99 6.39
CA PHE A 230 13.46 16.19 6.26
C PHE A 230 12.24 16.84 6.93
N ASP A 231 12.43 18.01 7.53
CA ASP A 231 11.42 18.86 8.12
C ASP A 231 10.66 19.65 7.04
N SER A 232 10.54 19.16 5.80
CA SER A 232 9.67 19.78 4.78
C SER A 232 8.81 18.74 4.04
N SER A 233 7.50 18.98 3.91
CA SER A 233 6.61 18.19 3.02
C SER A 233 6.77 18.64 1.57
N ARG A 234 7.93 18.35 0.99
CA ARG A 234 8.17 18.64 -0.42
C ARG A 234 7.67 17.49 -1.28
N VAL A 235 6.89 17.84 -2.29
CA VAL A 235 6.47 16.93 -3.36
C VAL A 235 7.07 17.46 -4.65
N GLU A 236 8.17 16.83 -5.07
CA GLU A 236 8.80 17.13 -6.35
C GLU A 236 8.20 16.21 -7.40
N PHE A 237 7.64 16.80 -8.45
CA PHE A 237 6.84 16.09 -9.46
C PHE A 237 7.01 16.72 -10.83
N PHE A 238 6.71 15.94 -11.88
CA PHE A 238 6.80 16.40 -13.27
C PHE A 238 5.87 17.59 -13.54
N ARG A 239 6.33 18.50 -14.41
CA ARG A 239 5.58 19.70 -14.80
C ARG A 239 4.93 19.53 -16.16
N ASN A 240 3.77 20.15 -16.33
CA ASN A 240 3.12 20.26 -17.63
C ASN A 240 3.70 21.42 -18.45
N TYR A 241 3.94 21.15 -19.73
CA TYR A 241 4.42 22.09 -20.73
C TYR A 241 3.42 22.16 -21.89
N ARG A 242 3.28 23.34 -22.49
CA ARG A 242 2.47 23.50 -23.71
C ARG A 242 3.36 23.32 -24.94
N ARG A 243 3.02 22.35 -25.78
CA ARG A 243 3.66 22.12 -27.08
C ARG A 243 2.60 22.13 -28.16
N ARG A 244 2.68 23.09 -29.11
CA ARG A 244 1.70 23.26 -30.19
C ARG A 244 0.24 23.28 -29.68
N ALA A 245 -0.01 24.07 -28.63
CA ALA A 245 -1.30 24.18 -27.93
C ALA A 245 -1.81 22.92 -27.20
N GLN A 246 -1.06 21.80 -27.18
CA GLN A 246 -1.38 20.62 -26.39
C GLN A 246 -0.52 20.56 -25.11
N LEU A 247 -1.11 20.10 -24.01
CA LEU A 247 -0.39 19.82 -22.78
C LEU A 247 0.43 18.53 -22.93
N SER A 248 1.67 18.54 -22.43
CA SER A 248 2.57 17.40 -22.45
C SER A 248 3.59 17.54 -21.33
N ASN A 249 4.13 16.42 -20.86
CA ASN A 249 5.19 16.37 -19.84
C ASN A 249 6.03 15.11 -20.05
N LEU A 250 7.15 15.00 -19.33
CA LEU A 250 8.08 13.88 -19.45
C LEU A 250 7.40 12.53 -19.13
N LEU A 251 6.57 12.47 -18.08
CA LEU A 251 5.85 11.26 -17.65
C LEU A 251 4.89 10.76 -18.73
N THR A 252 4.06 11.65 -19.28
CA THR A 252 3.11 11.38 -20.36
C THR A 252 3.84 10.90 -21.62
N VAL A 253 4.90 11.58 -22.05
CA VAL A 253 5.65 11.17 -23.25
C VAL A 253 6.32 9.81 -23.04
N THR A 254 6.84 9.55 -21.84
CA THR A 254 7.44 8.25 -21.50
C THR A 254 6.40 7.14 -21.50
N SER A 255 5.19 7.40 -20.97
CA SER A 255 4.10 6.41 -20.95
C SER A 255 3.66 5.95 -22.34
N GLU A 256 3.78 6.79 -23.37
CA GLU A 256 3.45 6.44 -24.76
C GLU A 256 4.33 5.30 -25.32
N ARG A 257 5.51 5.07 -24.74
CA ARG A 257 6.39 3.95 -25.13
C ARG A 257 5.77 2.58 -24.83
N PHE A 258 4.80 2.53 -23.91
CA PHE A 258 4.11 1.32 -23.48
C PHE A 258 2.77 1.13 -24.20
N ARG A 259 2.50 1.91 -25.25
CA ARG A 259 1.28 1.83 -26.05
C ARG A 259 1.05 0.39 -26.55
N GLY A 260 -0.19 -0.09 -26.38
CA GLY A 260 -0.59 -1.45 -26.74
C GLY A 260 -0.35 -2.49 -25.64
N VAL A 261 0.38 -2.13 -24.58
CA VAL A 261 0.64 -2.98 -23.42
C VAL A 261 0.06 -2.38 -22.14
N ALA A 262 0.15 -1.05 -21.98
CA ALA A 262 -0.37 -0.32 -20.84
C ALA A 262 -1.09 0.97 -21.27
N ALA A 263 -1.92 1.52 -20.38
CA ALA A 263 -2.57 2.79 -20.63
C ALA A 263 -1.58 3.95 -20.50
N ARG A 264 -1.80 4.98 -21.32
CA ARG A 264 -1.03 6.23 -21.26
C ARG A 264 -1.46 7.06 -20.04
N ILE A 265 -0.50 7.65 -19.33
CA ILE A 265 -0.77 8.65 -18.27
C ILE A 265 -1.07 9.99 -18.93
N LEU A 266 -2.27 10.52 -18.70
CA LEU A 266 -2.74 11.74 -19.35
C LEU A 266 -2.07 12.99 -18.72
N PRO A 267 -1.73 14.00 -19.53
CA PRO A 267 -1.13 15.22 -18.99
C PRO A 267 -2.06 15.97 -18.04
N GLU A 268 -3.38 15.85 -18.21
CA GLU A 268 -4.39 16.42 -17.33
C GLU A 268 -4.38 15.79 -15.92
N GLU A 269 -3.85 14.57 -15.77
CA GLU A 269 -3.84 13.85 -14.49
C GLU A 269 -2.65 14.22 -13.59
N ILE A 270 -1.63 14.91 -14.11
CA ILE A 270 -0.41 15.27 -13.35
C ILE A 270 -0.74 16.03 -12.07
N GLU A 271 -1.66 17.00 -12.15
CA GLU A 271 -2.06 17.81 -10.98
C GLU A 271 -2.83 16.97 -9.97
N LEU A 272 -3.69 16.05 -10.43
CA LEU A 272 -4.44 15.12 -9.58
C LEU A 272 -3.50 14.15 -8.86
N LEU A 273 -2.54 13.58 -9.59
CA LEU A 273 -1.50 12.68 -9.06
C LEU A 273 -0.69 13.39 -7.97
N ARG A 274 -0.18 14.59 -8.27
CA ARG A 274 0.60 15.41 -7.33
C ARG A 274 -0.19 15.76 -6.08
N GLU A 275 -1.44 16.19 -6.25
CA GLU A 275 -2.29 16.61 -5.14
C GLU A 275 -2.68 15.43 -4.24
N ASN A 276 -3.06 14.29 -4.83
CA ASN A 276 -3.37 13.09 -4.06
C ASN A 276 -2.15 12.62 -3.25
N LEU A 277 -0.95 12.62 -3.85
CA LEU A 277 0.28 12.30 -3.16
C LEU A 277 0.55 13.28 -2.01
N ARG A 278 0.48 14.59 -2.27
CA ARG A 278 0.65 15.64 -1.26
C ARG A 278 -0.27 15.44 -0.06
N MET A 279 -1.56 15.21 -0.31
CA MET A 279 -2.55 14.98 0.75
C MET A 279 -2.27 13.70 1.54
N THR A 280 -1.77 12.66 0.88
CA THR A 280 -1.36 11.41 1.54
C THR A 280 -0.15 11.64 2.44
N ILE A 281 0.87 12.34 1.93
CA ILE A 281 2.08 12.74 2.66
C ILE A 281 1.74 13.55 3.91
N GLU A 282 0.86 14.54 3.78
CA GLU A 282 0.40 15.37 4.91
C GLU A 282 -0.33 14.53 5.98
N GLY A 283 -1.09 13.52 5.56
CA GLY A 283 -1.76 12.59 6.45
C GLY A 283 -0.84 11.63 7.20
N LEU A 284 0.13 11.03 6.50
CA LEU A 284 1.15 10.15 7.10
C LEU A 284 1.95 10.91 8.17
N ARG A 285 2.31 12.14 7.84
CA ARG A 285 2.98 13.04 8.78
C ARG A 285 2.15 13.31 10.03
N LEU A 286 0.86 13.64 9.88
CA LEU A 286 -0.02 13.81 11.03
C LEU A 286 0.01 12.56 11.93
N LEU A 287 -0.03 11.37 11.33
CA LEU A 287 0.06 10.12 12.08
C LEU A 287 1.39 9.98 12.83
N VAL A 288 2.54 10.27 12.20
CA VAL A 288 3.86 10.22 12.87
C VAL A 288 3.90 11.19 14.07
N HIS A 289 3.41 12.43 13.90
CA HIS A 289 3.38 13.41 15.00
C HIS A 289 2.46 13.00 16.13
N LEU A 290 1.27 12.50 15.82
CA LEU A 290 0.36 12.00 16.84
C LEU A 290 0.97 10.81 17.56
N ALA A 291 1.64 9.91 16.84
CA ALA A 291 2.27 8.73 17.40
C ALA A 291 3.39 9.10 18.39
N THR A 292 4.28 10.01 18.00
CA THR A 292 5.40 10.47 18.85
C THR A 292 4.95 11.36 20.01
N PHE A 293 3.91 12.18 19.80
CA PHE A 293 3.38 13.07 20.84
C PHE A 293 2.54 12.33 21.88
N LEU A 294 1.63 11.45 21.45
CA LEU A 294 0.73 10.72 22.34
C LEU A 294 1.41 9.52 22.98
N ASN A 295 2.37 8.91 22.29
CA ASN A 295 3.12 7.76 22.79
C ASN A 295 4.64 7.96 22.61
N PRO A 296 5.30 8.77 23.47
CA PRO A 296 6.73 9.05 23.36
C PRO A 296 7.65 7.83 23.48
N ALA A 297 7.16 6.71 24.01
CA ALA A 297 7.91 5.45 24.12
C ALA A 297 7.84 4.61 22.83
N LEU A 298 6.92 4.91 21.92
CA LEU A 298 6.70 4.15 20.70
C LEU A 298 7.94 4.09 19.77
N PRO A 299 8.73 5.16 19.55
CA PRO A 299 9.92 5.08 18.71
C PRO A 299 10.92 4.02 19.20
N GLU A 300 11.12 3.92 20.51
CA GLU A 300 12.01 2.92 21.11
C GLU A 300 11.45 1.50 20.95
N ALA A 301 10.13 1.32 21.14
CA ALA A 301 9.47 0.03 20.93
C ALA A 301 9.57 -0.43 19.46
N ILE A 302 9.37 0.50 18.51
CA ILE A 302 9.55 0.25 17.08
C ILE A 302 11.01 -0.07 16.79
N TYR A 303 11.97 0.72 17.27
CA TYR A 303 13.40 0.51 17.05
C TYR A 303 13.83 -0.91 17.45
N ARG A 304 13.39 -1.39 18.62
CA ARG A 304 13.66 -2.76 19.07
C ARG A 304 13.02 -3.84 18.20
N GLY A 305 11.86 -3.55 17.62
CA GLY A 305 11.09 -4.50 16.82
C GLY A 305 11.45 -4.56 15.33
N VAL A 306 12.00 -3.48 14.76
CA VAL A 306 12.29 -3.40 13.31
C VAL A 306 13.75 -3.14 12.96
N SER A 307 14.56 -2.62 13.89
CA SER A 307 15.96 -2.29 13.58
C SER A 307 16.77 -3.55 13.29
N PRO A 308 17.54 -3.61 12.18
CA PRO A 308 18.41 -4.75 11.89
C PRO A 308 19.49 -4.93 12.97
N THR A 309 19.95 -3.84 13.60
CA THR A 309 20.97 -3.90 14.66
C THR A 309 20.51 -4.61 15.92
N VAL A 310 19.20 -4.61 16.19
CA VAL A 310 18.61 -5.24 17.38
C VAL A 310 18.04 -6.61 17.05
N THR A 311 17.37 -6.73 15.90
CA THR A 311 16.68 -7.96 15.50
C THR A 311 17.61 -8.98 14.85
N GLY A 312 18.81 -8.58 14.41
CA GLY A 312 19.68 -9.41 13.58
C GLY A 312 19.10 -9.69 12.19
N GLY A 313 18.03 -8.98 11.80
CA GLY A 313 17.41 -9.09 10.48
C GLY A 313 18.17 -8.29 9.40
N PRO A 314 17.76 -8.43 8.14
CA PRO A 314 18.37 -7.72 7.01
C PRO A 314 18.25 -6.19 7.14
N ASP A 315 19.30 -5.46 6.75
CA ASP A 315 19.28 -4.00 6.62
C ASP A 315 18.65 -3.59 5.28
N TYR A 316 17.33 -3.62 5.20
CA TYR A 316 16.57 -3.29 3.99
C TYR A 316 16.83 -1.87 3.49
N ILE A 317 17.03 -0.91 4.39
CA ILE A 317 17.36 0.47 4.01
C ILE A 317 18.76 0.51 3.38
N GLY A 318 19.74 -0.19 3.96
CA GLY A 318 21.07 -0.35 3.37
C GLY A 318 21.04 -1.01 2.00
N MET A 319 20.25 -2.09 1.84
CA MET A 319 20.06 -2.78 0.56
C MET A 319 19.42 -1.88 -0.49
N ALA A 320 18.39 -1.11 -0.12
CA ALA A 320 17.75 -0.15 -1.01
C ALA A 320 18.72 0.94 -1.47
N VAL A 321 19.51 1.49 -0.54
CA VAL A 321 20.57 2.47 -0.85
C VAL A 321 21.59 1.89 -1.83
N GLU A 322 22.04 0.66 -1.61
CA GLU A 322 22.97 -0.02 -2.52
C GLU A 322 22.33 -0.26 -3.91
N GLY A 323 21.06 -0.65 -3.95
CA GLY A 323 20.29 -0.80 -5.19
C GLY A 323 20.26 0.49 -6.01
N VAL A 324 20.02 1.64 -5.37
CA VAL A 324 20.07 2.95 -6.03
C VAL A 324 21.49 3.29 -6.50
N VAL A 325 22.51 3.09 -5.67
CA VAL A 325 23.91 3.38 -6.06
C VAL A 325 24.31 2.56 -7.28
N ARG A 326 24.07 1.25 -7.27
CA ARG A 326 24.44 0.35 -8.38
C ARG A 326 23.57 0.56 -9.62
N GLY A 327 22.26 0.75 -9.44
CA GLY A 327 21.28 0.83 -10.53
C GLY A 327 21.16 2.20 -11.20
N LEU A 328 21.58 3.28 -10.52
CA LEU A 328 21.54 4.65 -11.04
C LEU A 328 22.93 5.26 -11.15
N PHE A 329 23.64 5.40 -10.01
CA PHE A 329 24.89 6.16 -9.97
C PHE A 329 26.07 5.42 -10.63
N CYS A 330 26.07 4.09 -10.62
CA CYS A 330 27.09 3.26 -11.28
C CYS A 330 26.69 2.80 -12.70
N LYS A 331 25.75 3.52 -13.34
CA LYS A 331 25.33 3.26 -14.72
C LYS A 331 25.69 4.43 -15.62
N ARG A 332 26.33 4.13 -16.76
CA ARG A 332 26.54 5.11 -17.84
C ARG A 332 25.22 5.40 -18.56
N TYR A 333 25.15 6.52 -19.27
CA TYR A 333 23.94 6.88 -20.01
C TYR A 333 23.59 5.84 -21.10
N GLU A 334 24.59 5.21 -21.72
CA GLU A 334 24.38 4.15 -22.69
C GLU A 334 23.75 2.91 -22.05
N GLU A 335 24.16 2.57 -20.82
CA GLU A 335 23.58 1.46 -20.07
C GLU A 335 22.14 1.76 -19.64
N ILE A 336 21.88 2.97 -19.14
CA ILE A 336 20.52 3.45 -18.83
C ILE A 336 19.63 3.36 -20.08
N ALA A 337 20.14 3.80 -21.23
CA ALA A 337 19.41 3.74 -22.50
C ALA A 337 19.20 2.30 -23.00
N GLY A 338 20.13 1.39 -22.72
CA GLY A 338 19.98 -0.05 -22.96
C GLY A 338 18.84 -0.63 -22.13
N LEU A 339 18.85 -0.39 -20.82
CA LEU A 339 17.83 -0.86 -19.87
C LEU A 339 16.44 -0.30 -20.19
N ALA A 340 16.36 0.97 -20.62
CA ALA A 340 15.12 1.61 -21.05
C ALA A 340 14.47 0.97 -22.29
N LYS A 341 15.24 0.26 -23.12
CA LYS A 341 14.76 -0.36 -24.37
C LYS A 341 14.37 -1.81 -24.22
N LEU A 342 14.63 -2.40 -23.06
CA LEU A 342 14.22 -3.77 -22.80
C LEU A 342 12.70 -3.90 -22.99
N PRO A 343 12.23 -5.03 -23.56
CA PRO A 343 10.81 -5.34 -23.57
C PRO A 343 10.25 -5.11 -22.16
N PRO A 344 9.01 -4.62 -22.01
CA PRO A 344 8.42 -4.45 -20.69
C PRO A 344 8.61 -5.73 -19.87
N THR A 345 8.29 -6.89 -20.44
CA THR A 345 8.46 -8.21 -19.81
C THR A 345 9.89 -8.72 -19.60
N ALA A 346 10.90 -7.91 -19.89
CA ALA A 346 12.29 -8.34 -19.75
C ALA A 346 12.68 -8.45 -18.27
N PRO A 347 13.22 -9.60 -17.85
CA PRO A 347 13.82 -9.71 -16.54
C PRO A 347 15.05 -8.80 -16.44
N TRP A 348 15.41 -8.38 -15.23
CA TRP A 348 16.73 -7.82 -14.98
C TRP A 348 17.80 -8.86 -15.38
N GLU A 349 19.02 -8.46 -15.77
CA GLU A 349 20.07 -9.30 -16.37
C GLU A 349 20.61 -10.47 -15.52
N VAL A 350 19.84 -10.94 -14.54
CA VAL A 350 20.02 -12.22 -13.86
C VAL A 350 18.99 -13.28 -14.33
N TYR A 351 18.76 -13.39 -15.65
CA TYR A 351 18.13 -14.53 -16.37
C TYR A 351 16.59 -14.64 -16.52
N PRO A 352 16.09 -15.38 -17.56
CA PRO A 352 14.74 -15.25 -18.10
C PRO A 352 13.81 -16.43 -17.83
N TRP A 353 12.62 -16.23 -17.25
CA TRP A 353 11.48 -17.19 -17.27
C TRP A 353 10.13 -16.44 -17.15
N PRO A 354 8.98 -17.10 -17.45
CA PRO A 354 7.94 -16.55 -18.30
C PRO A 354 6.96 -15.64 -17.56
N VAL A 355 6.42 -14.74 -18.36
CA VAL A 355 5.40 -13.76 -18.04
C VAL A 355 4.14 -14.46 -17.55
N VAL A 356 3.91 -14.39 -16.24
CA VAL A 356 2.60 -14.64 -15.65
C VAL A 356 1.82 -13.32 -15.70
N VAL A 357 0.78 -13.29 -16.53
CA VAL A 357 -0.23 -12.23 -16.51
C VAL A 357 -0.95 -12.33 -15.17
N ARG A 358 -0.64 -11.43 -14.22
CA ARG A 358 -1.27 -11.38 -12.91
C ARG A 358 -2.75 -11.02 -13.02
N ALA A 359 -3.54 -11.58 -12.11
CA ALA A 359 -4.91 -11.16 -11.85
C ALA A 359 -4.97 -9.65 -11.61
N VAL A 360 -5.83 -8.97 -12.36
CA VAL A 360 -6.07 -7.53 -12.27
C VAL A 360 -6.94 -7.31 -11.05
N THR A 361 -6.28 -7.07 -9.92
CA THR A 361 -6.69 -6.20 -8.81
C THR A 361 -5.75 -6.53 -7.66
N LYS A 362 -4.57 -5.89 -7.62
CA LYS A 362 -3.83 -5.82 -6.35
C LYS A 362 -4.66 -4.91 -5.44
N PRO A 363 -5.02 -5.28 -4.21
CA PRO A 363 -5.41 -4.26 -3.25
C PRO A 363 -4.18 -3.38 -3.00
N GLY A 364 -4.30 -2.05 -3.12
CA GLY A 364 -3.24 -1.11 -2.76
C GLY A 364 -3.06 -0.98 -1.24
N THR A 365 -2.30 0.02 -0.79
CA THR A 365 -1.99 0.27 0.63
C THR A 365 -3.11 1.00 1.39
N LEU A 366 -3.82 0.32 2.31
CA LEU A 366 -4.89 0.93 3.11
C LEU A 366 -4.39 2.09 3.96
N LEU A 367 -3.16 2.05 4.45
CA LEU A 367 -2.55 3.15 5.19
C LEU A 367 -2.56 4.44 4.36
N TYR A 368 -2.25 4.39 3.05
CA TYR A 368 -2.27 5.58 2.20
C TYR A 368 -3.69 6.14 2.05
N ARG A 369 -4.70 5.28 2.00
CA ARG A 369 -6.10 5.71 1.96
C ARG A 369 -6.53 6.38 3.26
N ILE A 370 -6.13 5.84 4.42
CA ILE A 370 -6.37 6.44 5.74
C ILE A 370 -5.64 7.78 5.82
N ALA A 371 -4.36 7.82 5.47
CA ALA A 371 -3.53 9.01 5.46
C ALA A 371 -4.12 10.09 4.56
N HIS A 372 -4.49 9.78 3.33
CA HIS A 372 -5.14 10.74 2.42
C HIS A 372 -6.42 11.34 3.01
N ARG A 373 -7.26 10.54 3.69
CA ARG A 373 -8.46 11.03 4.38
C ARG A 373 -8.11 11.95 5.55
N LEU A 374 -7.06 11.64 6.30
CA LEU A 374 -6.53 12.49 7.36
C LEU A 374 -5.97 13.81 6.82
N GLY A 375 -5.19 13.76 5.73
CA GLY A 375 -4.67 14.95 5.05
C GLY A 375 -5.78 15.89 4.60
N LYS A 376 -6.90 15.37 4.10
CA LYS A 376 -8.10 16.17 3.74
C LYS A 376 -8.72 16.96 4.89
N LEU A 377 -8.43 16.57 6.13
CA LEU A 377 -8.90 17.28 7.31
C LEU A 377 -8.02 18.48 7.65
N LEU A 378 -6.77 18.51 7.15
CA LEU A 378 -5.82 19.60 7.35
C LEU A 378 -6.15 20.78 6.40
N PRO A 379 -6.19 22.04 6.89
CA PRO A 379 -6.38 23.21 6.05
C PRO A 379 -5.09 23.53 5.30
N GLY A 380 -5.11 23.38 3.96
CA GLY A 380 -3.96 23.64 3.09
C GLY A 380 -3.48 25.11 3.07
N GLU A 381 -4.30 26.05 3.55
CA GLU A 381 -4.00 27.50 3.56
C GLU A 381 -3.29 27.98 4.84
N VAL A 382 -3.20 27.13 5.86
CA VAL A 382 -2.71 27.52 7.20
C VAL A 382 -1.23 27.13 7.42
N ALA A 383 -0.66 26.33 6.51
CA ALA A 383 0.74 25.89 6.57
C ALA A 383 1.75 27.06 6.51
N HIS A 384 1.37 28.19 5.90
CA HIS A 384 2.25 29.36 5.80
C HIS A 384 2.28 30.24 7.05
N ILE A 385 1.30 30.12 7.96
CA ILE A 385 1.17 30.98 9.14
C ILE A 385 2.03 30.47 10.31
N PHE A 386 2.58 29.27 10.22
CA PHE A 386 3.25 28.59 11.34
C PHE A 386 4.59 27.99 10.88
N GLN A 387 5.58 28.85 10.60
CA GLN A 387 6.89 28.51 10.02
C GLN A 387 8.08 28.46 11.02
N ASN A 388 7.88 28.68 12.33
CA ASN A 388 8.90 28.45 13.38
C ASN A 388 8.34 27.50 14.49
N PRO A 389 9.02 26.38 14.87
CA PRO A 389 8.54 25.51 15.95
C PRO A 389 8.78 26.17 17.32
N GLU A 390 9.75 27.09 17.36
CA GLU A 390 10.16 27.91 18.49
C GLU A 390 9.07 28.91 18.92
N ASP A 391 8.19 29.34 18.01
CA ASP A 391 7.09 30.28 18.31
C ASP A 391 6.01 29.67 19.22
N PHE A 392 6.05 28.36 19.46
CA PHE A 392 5.18 27.65 20.39
C PHE A 392 5.92 26.98 21.54
N SER A 393 7.07 27.55 21.94
CA SER A 393 7.50 27.51 23.34
C SER A 393 6.47 28.26 24.22
N PHE A 394 5.26 27.71 24.37
CA PHE A 394 4.40 28.02 25.51
C PHE A 394 4.99 27.31 26.73
N ARG A 395 6.13 27.83 27.21
CA ARG A 395 6.50 27.74 28.62
C ARG A 395 5.53 28.62 29.41
N PHE A 396 4.25 28.26 29.43
CA PHE A 396 3.32 28.85 30.39
C PHE A 396 3.65 28.21 31.76
N LEU A 397 4.62 28.82 32.44
CA LEU A 397 4.75 28.78 33.89
C LEU A 397 5.00 27.41 34.56
N LYS A 398 5.72 26.44 33.98
CA LYS A 398 6.19 25.21 34.72
C LYS A 398 5.10 24.41 35.49
N LEU A 399 3.81 24.69 35.32
CA LEU A 399 2.74 24.26 36.24
C LEU A 399 1.54 23.58 35.57
N PHE A 400 1.48 23.48 34.24
CA PHE A 400 0.30 22.93 33.56
C PHE A 400 0.61 21.80 32.57
N GLU A 401 0.06 20.63 32.87
CA GLU A 401 0.06 19.38 32.09
C GLU A 401 -0.93 19.45 30.90
N LEU A 402 -0.82 20.49 30.07
CA LEU A 402 -1.74 20.70 28.93
C LEU A 402 -1.62 19.58 27.89
N ARG A 403 -0.41 19.01 27.73
CA ARG A 403 -0.15 17.84 26.89
C ARG A 403 -1.01 16.65 27.29
N GLY A 404 -1.08 16.32 28.58
CA GLY A 404 -1.84 15.17 29.08
C GLY A 404 -3.34 15.30 28.86
N ARG A 405 -3.92 16.47 29.10
CA ARG A 405 -5.36 16.71 28.87
C ARG A 405 -5.72 16.79 27.39
N MET A 406 -4.90 17.43 26.57
CA MET A 406 -5.12 17.47 25.12
C MET A 406 -4.90 16.12 24.48
N ALA A 407 -3.88 15.37 24.89
CA ALA A 407 -3.66 13.99 24.49
C ALA A 407 -4.83 13.11 24.90
N ALA A 408 -5.34 13.22 26.14
CA ALA A 408 -6.51 12.48 26.61
C ALA A 408 -7.79 12.87 25.86
N GLN A 409 -8.01 14.16 25.57
CA GLN A 409 -9.18 14.62 24.82
C GLN A 409 -9.11 14.21 23.34
N LEU A 410 -7.93 14.26 22.73
CA LEU A 410 -7.69 13.86 21.35
C LEU A 410 -7.76 12.34 21.22
N ALA A 411 -7.10 11.60 22.12
CA ALA A 411 -7.22 10.16 22.27
C ALA A 411 -8.68 9.78 22.49
N ALA A 412 -9.44 10.41 23.39
CA ALA A 412 -10.86 10.13 23.58
C ALA A 412 -11.71 10.47 22.33
N THR A 413 -11.32 11.49 21.55
CA THR A 413 -12.00 11.87 20.31
C THR A 413 -11.67 10.94 19.14
N LEU A 414 -10.46 10.40 19.11
CA LEU A 414 -9.94 9.46 18.13
C LEU A 414 -10.38 8.01 18.47
N ALA A 415 -10.40 7.61 19.74
CA ALA A 415 -10.39 6.22 20.19
C ALA A 415 -11.69 5.41 20.03
N ALA A 416 -12.81 5.96 19.56
CA ALA A 416 -14.01 5.10 19.43
C ALA A 416 -15.07 5.50 18.40
N GLY A 417 -15.42 6.79 18.27
CA GLY A 417 -16.64 7.17 17.53
C GLY A 417 -16.43 7.89 16.19
N LYS A 418 -15.29 8.56 15.99
CA LYS A 418 -15.07 9.45 14.84
C LYS A 418 -14.06 8.94 13.82
N LEU A 419 -13.09 8.13 14.25
CA LEU A 419 -12.15 7.46 13.34
C LEU A 419 -12.82 6.29 12.58
N THR A 420 -13.78 5.59 13.19
CA THR A 420 -14.65 4.62 12.48
C THR A 420 -15.53 5.27 11.42
N ALA A 421 -15.78 6.59 11.47
CA ALA A 421 -16.41 7.32 10.36
C ALA A 421 -15.43 7.64 9.22
N LEU A 422 -14.13 7.46 9.45
CA LEU A 422 -13.07 7.58 8.43
C LEU A 422 -12.83 6.27 7.70
N THR A 423 -13.49 5.18 8.04
CA THR A 423 -13.42 3.91 7.32
C THR A 423 -14.67 3.68 6.48
N ARG A 424 -14.52 2.92 5.41
CA ARG A 424 -15.60 2.49 4.51
C ARG A 424 -15.67 0.98 4.37
N THR A 425 -14.62 0.27 4.81
CA THR A 425 -14.53 -1.18 4.78
C THR A 425 -14.04 -1.71 6.12
N GLU A 426 -14.27 -2.99 6.36
CA GLU A 426 -13.86 -3.66 7.59
C GLU A 426 -12.34 -3.89 7.66
N GLU A 427 -11.66 -4.08 6.52
CA GLU A 427 -10.19 -4.15 6.49
C GLU A 427 -9.55 -2.83 6.97
N GLU A 428 -10.13 -1.70 6.58
CA GLU A 428 -9.73 -0.38 7.08
C GLU A 428 -9.99 -0.26 8.59
N ASN A 429 -11.04 -0.89 9.13
CA ASN A 429 -11.33 -0.89 10.56
C ASN A 429 -10.25 -1.62 11.36
N ALA A 430 -9.79 -2.78 10.87
CA ALA A 430 -8.74 -3.55 11.54
C ALA A 430 -7.42 -2.77 11.60
N LEU A 431 -6.97 -2.22 10.47
CA LEU A 431 -5.77 -1.39 10.42
C LEU A 431 -5.92 -0.11 11.25
N LEU A 432 -7.08 0.52 11.21
CA LEU A 432 -7.30 1.72 12.01
C LEU A 432 -7.29 1.43 13.51
N ALA A 433 -7.82 0.29 13.94
CA ALA A 433 -7.73 -0.14 15.34
C ALA A 433 -6.29 -0.42 15.76
N PHE A 434 -5.46 -0.96 14.86
CA PHE A 434 -4.01 -1.07 15.07
C PHE A 434 -3.39 0.31 15.31
N ILE A 435 -3.59 1.26 14.39
CA ILE A 435 -3.06 2.62 14.48
C ILE A 435 -3.54 3.32 15.76
N VAL A 436 -4.84 3.27 16.06
CA VAL A 436 -5.41 3.87 17.27
C VAL A 436 -4.79 3.27 18.53
N ALA A 437 -4.60 1.95 18.58
CA ALA A 437 -3.95 1.32 19.71
C ALA A 437 -2.52 1.82 19.89
N LEU A 438 -1.74 2.02 18.81
CA LEU A 438 -0.40 2.62 18.89
C LEU A 438 -0.43 4.03 19.48
N LEU A 439 -1.47 4.82 19.17
CA LEU A 439 -1.60 6.20 19.63
C LEU A 439 -2.03 6.34 21.10
N VAL A 440 -2.90 5.44 21.59
CA VAL A 440 -3.68 5.69 22.84
C VAL A 440 -3.10 4.99 24.07
N THR A 441 -2.34 3.92 23.87
CA THR A 441 -1.85 3.10 24.99
C THR A 441 -0.32 3.12 24.99
N PRO A 442 0.34 3.44 26.12
CA PRO A 442 1.78 3.26 26.24
C PRO A 442 2.10 1.78 26.08
N HIS A 443 2.96 1.43 25.13
CA HIS A 443 3.32 0.04 24.90
C HIS A 443 4.84 -0.15 25.01
N PRO A 444 5.30 -1.18 25.74
CA PRO A 444 6.70 -1.62 25.66
C PRO A 444 7.01 -2.32 24.32
N ASP A 445 5.98 -2.77 23.59
CA ASP A 445 6.08 -3.51 22.33
C ASP A 445 4.84 -3.27 21.42
N LEU A 446 4.67 -4.07 20.37
CA LEU A 446 3.52 -3.96 19.45
C LEU A 446 2.36 -4.92 19.79
N ALA A 447 2.43 -5.69 20.88
CA ALA A 447 1.54 -6.82 21.14
C ALA A 447 0.08 -6.39 21.33
N THR A 448 -0.17 -5.34 22.10
CA THR A 448 -1.52 -4.82 22.31
C THR A 448 -2.14 -4.30 21.01
N ALA A 449 -1.37 -3.53 20.21
CA ALA A 449 -1.85 -3.03 18.92
C ALA A 449 -2.18 -4.19 17.96
N ARG A 450 -1.33 -5.23 17.92
CA ARG A 450 -1.60 -6.47 17.17
C ARG A 450 -2.85 -7.19 17.67
N ALA A 451 -3.13 -7.19 18.98
CA ALA A 451 -4.35 -7.78 19.53
C ALA A 451 -5.60 -7.03 19.06
N HIS A 452 -5.57 -5.69 19.02
CA HIS A 452 -6.66 -4.87 18.48
C HIS A 452 -6.90 -5.14 16.98
N PHE A 453 -5.82 -5.22 16.20
CA PHE A 453 -5.87 -5.60 14.79
C PHE A 453 -6.55 -6.97 14.60
N ARG A 454 -6.05 -8.00 15.31
CA ARG A 454 -6.55 -9.39 15.26
C ARG A 454 -8.05 -9.48 15.55
N ARG A 455 -8.53 -8.73 16.53
CA ARG A 455 -9.95 -8.78 16.94
C ARG A 455 -10.88 -8.38 15.80
N LEU A 456 -10.50 -7.40 14.99
CA LEU A 456 -11.31 -6.88 13.90
C LEU A 456 -10.96 -7.49 12.53
N LEU A 457 -9.97 -8.38 12.50
CA LEU A 457 -9.52 -9.01 11.27
C LEU A 457 -10.63 -9.88 10.65
N GLN A 458 -10.86 -9.75 9.34
CA GLN A 458 -11.94 -10.49 8.68
C GLN A 458 -11.52 -11.93 8.34
N PRO A 459 -12.44 -12.91 8.47
CA PRO A 459 -12.25 -14.21 7.86
C PRO A 459 -12.13 -14.12 6.33
N VAL A 460 -11.45 -15.09 5.72
CA VAL A 460 -11.29 -15.22 4.26
C VAL A 460 -12.25 -16.29 3.74
N VAL A 461 -12.90 -16.00 2.61
CA VAL A 461 -13.72 -16.96 1.85
C VAL A 461 -13.15 -17.10 0.44
N ARG A 462 -12.94 -18.33 -0.01
CA ARG A 462 -12.43 -18.63 -1.36
C ARG A 462 -12.92 -19.97 -1.87
N LEU A 463 -12.82 -20.19 -3.17
CA LEU A 463 -13.02 -21.52 -3.73
C LEU A 463 -12.03 -22.53 -3.11
N GLY A 464 -12.51 -23.74 -2.85
CA GLY A 464 -11.69 -24.88 -2.44
C GLY A 464 -10.80 -25.41 -3.57
N GLY A 465 -10.24 -26.60 -3.40
CA GLY A 465 -9.31 -27.21 -4.37
C GLY A 465 -7.86 -26.75 -4.23
N ASP A 466 -7.00 -27.17 -5.15
CA ASP A 466 -5.56 -26.90 -5.12
C ASP A 466 -5.26 -25.41 -5.38
N PRO A 467 -4.67 -24.66 -4.42
CA PRO A 467 -4.35 -23.26 -4.58
C PRO A 467 -3.43 -22.96 -5.78
N ALA A 468 -2.62 -23.92 -6.24
CA ALA A 468 -1.72 -23.76 -7.39
C ALA A 468 -2.46 -23.72 -8.73
N THR A 469 -3.68 -24.23 -8.79
CA THR A 469 -4.53 -24.22 -9.98
C THR A 469 -5.26 -22.88 -10.10
N SER A 470 -5.45 -22.36 -11.32
CA SER A 470 -6.14 -21.08 -11.51
C SER A 470 -7.58 -21.15 -11.01
N GLU A 471 -8.14 -20.03 -10.54
CA GLU A 471 -9.49 -20.01 -9.99
C GLU A 471 -10.54 -20.51 -11.00
N ALA A 472 -10.37 -20.20 -12.29
CA ALA A 472 -11.24 -20.66 -13.36
C ALA A 472 -11.14 -22.18 -13.59
N GLU A 473 -9.93 -22.74 -13.58
CA GLU A 473 -9.74 -24.19 -13.69
C GLU A 473 -10.31 -24.92 -12.47
N ARG A 474 -10.12 -24.39 -11.25
CA ARG A 474 -10.72 -24.96 -10.03
C ARG A 474 -12.24 -25.02 -10.12
N LEU A 475 -12.87 -23.90 -10.51
CA LEU A 475 -14.32 -23.85 -10.67
C LEU A 475 -14.81 -24.80 -11.76
N THR A 476 -14.06 -24.92 -12.87
CA THR A 476 -14.38 -25.86 -13.95
C THR A 476 -14.34 -27.31 -13.46
N LEU A 477 -13.30 -27.69 -12.72
CA LEU A 477 -13.17 -29.03 -12.14
C LEU A 477 -14.31 -29.35 -11.18
N MET A 478 -14.65 -28.39 -10.30
CA MET A 478 -15.77 -28.48 -9.36
C MET A 478 -17.10 -28.71 -10.09
N LEU A 479 -17.44 -27.86 -11.07
CA LEU A 479 -18.69 -27.96 -11.82
C LEU A 479 -18.78 -29.27 -12.61
N ASN A 480 -17.68 -29.74 -13.18
CA ASN A 480 -17.62 -31.04 -13.88
C ASN A 480 -17.82 -32.23 -12.92
N ALA A 481 -17.41 -32.08 -11.67
CA ALA A 481 -17.66 -33.06 -10.61
C ALA A 481 -19.09 -32.93 -10.01
N GLY A 482 -19.88 -31.94 -10.44
CA GLY A 482 -21.21 -31.69 -9.91
C GLY A 482 -21.19 -31.13 -8.49
N GLU A 483 -20.12 -30.45 -8.09
CA GLU A 483 -19.97 -29.85 -6.77
C GLU A 483 -19.41 -28.44 -6.84
N ILE A 484 -19.61 -27.64 -5.80
CA ILE A 484 -18.91 -26.36 -5.60
C ILE A 484 -18.38 -26.36 -4.17
N ALA A 485 -17.06 -26.41 -4.02
CA ALA A 485 -16.41 -26.36 -2.71
C ALA A 485 -15.90 -24.95 -2.42
N VAL A 486 -16.18 -24.48 -1.21
CA VAL A 486 -15.73 -23.18 -0.69
C VAL A 486 -15.03 -23.40 0.63
N ARG A 487 -13.82 -22.87 0.75
CA ARG A 487 -13.02 -22.90 1.98
C ARG A 487 -13.13 -21.55 2.68
N ILE A 488 -13.49 -21.59 3.96
CA ILE A 488 -13.62 -20.44 4.84
C ILE A 488 -12.58 -20.57 5.96
N ILE A 489 -11.77 -19.53 6.12
CA ILE A 489 -10.62 -19.50 7.02
C ILE A 489 -10.87 -18.40 8.06
N PRO A 490 -10.97 -18.75 9.36
CA PRO A 490 -11.09 -17.74 10.39
C PRO A 490 -9.80 -16.93 10.51
N ALA A 491 -9.94 -15.67 10.91
CA ALA A 491 -8.83 -14.76 11.16
C ALA A 491 -8.23 -14.97 12.55
N VAL A 492 -7.72 -16.18 12.80
CA VAL A 492 -7.16 -16.60 14.08
C VAL A 492 -5.64 -16.70 14.00
N ALA A 493 -4.97 -16.23 15.05
CA ALA A 493 -3.54 -16.43 15.16
C ALA A 493 -3.25 -17.87 15.61
N ARG A 494 -2.26 -18.55 15.01
CA ARG A 494 -2.02 -19.98 15.32
C ARG A 494 -1.51 -20.16 16.76
N SER A 495 -0.75 -19.22 17.30
CA SER A 495 -0.20 -19.24 18.68
C SER A 495 -1.14 -18.71 19.76
N ASP A 496 -2.36 -18.25 19.43
CA ASP A 496 -3.31 -17.66 20.39
C ASP A 496 -4.62 -18.47 20.48
N PRO A 497 -4.70 -19.47 21.38
CA PRO A 497 -5.89 -20.28 21.59
C PRO A 497 -7.13 -19.48 22.01
N ALA A 498 -6.95 -18.35 22.72
CA ALA A 498 -8.06 -17.52 23.16
C ALA A 498 -8.71 -16.81 21.97
N SER A 499 -7.91 -16.36 21.00
CA SER A 499 -8.44 -15.79 19.75
C SER A 499 -9.33 -16.77 18.99
N ARG A 500 -9.04 -18.08 19.06
CA ARG A 500 -9.80 -19.12 18.34
C ARG A 500 -11.24 -19.24 18.81
N GLN A 501 -11.50 -19.02 20.10
CA GLN A 501 -12.87 -19.07 20.62
C GLN A 501 -13.66 -17.83 20.21
N VAL A 502 -13.04 -16.66 20.28
CA VAL A 502 -13.68 -15.37 19.96
C VAL A 502 -13.92 -15.22 18.45
N LYS A 503 -13.00 -15.73 17.63
CA LYS A 503 -13.00 -15.61 16.16
C LYS A 503 -13.41 -16.92 15.47
N ALA A 504 -14.03 -17.84 16.19
CA ALA A 504 -14.58 -19.06 15.59
C ALA A 504 -15.62 -18.69 14.53
N LEU A 505 -15.61 -19.36 13.38
CA LEU A 505 -16.64 -19.17 12.36
C LEU A 505 -18.01 -19.55 12.94
N ASP A 506 -19.04 -18.75 12.67
CA ASP A 506 -20.42 -19.03 13.08
C ASP A 506 -21.23 -19.61 11.89
N PRO A 507 -21.47 -20.93 11.84
CA PRO A 507 -22.22 -21.55 10.75
C PRO A 507 -23.68 -21.09 10.66
N ALA A 508 -24.24 -20.50 11.73
CA ALA A 508 -25.60 -19.95 11.70
C ALA A 508 -25.68 -18.69 10.82
N THR A 509 -24.57 -17.96 10.68
CA THR A 509 -24.47 -16.79 9.81
C THR A 509 -24.13 -17.13 8.36
N LEU A 510 -23.76 -18.39 8.07
CA LEU A 510 -23.45 -18.84 6.71
C LEU A 510 -24.67 -18.63 5.80
N ARG A 511 -24.45 -17.95 4.69
CA ARG A 511 -25.37 -17.82 3.57
C ARG A 511 -24.64 -18.19 2.30
N PHE A 512 -25.21 -19.12 1.55
CA PHE A 512 -24.65 -19.62 0.30
C PHE A 512 -25.72 -19.46 -0.76
N TYR A 513 -25.49 -18.54 -1.69
CA TYR A 513 -26.43 -18.22 -2.75
C TYR A 513 -25.87 -18.67 -4.10
N LEU A 514 -26.75 -19.25 -4.90
CA LEU A 514 -26.53 -19.48 -6.33
C LEU A 514 -27.64 -18.79 -7.10
N ASP A 515 -27.28 -17.92 -8.03
CA ASP A 515 -28.18 -17.06 -8.81
C ASP A 515 -29.11 -16.19 -7.94
N GLY A 516 -28.64 -15.86 -6.73
CA GLY A 516 -29.38 -15.07 -5.75
C GLY A 516 -30.33 -15.87 -4.84
N TYR A 517 -30.49 -17.18 -5.07
CA TYR A 517 -31.32 -18.07 -4.26
C TYR A 517 -30.49 -18.75 -3.16
N ASP A 518 -31.00 -18.80 -1.93
CA ASP A 518 -30.32 -19.51 -0.84
C ASP A 518 -30.42 -21.00 -1.11
N VAL A 519 -29.28 -21.68 -1.28
CA VAL A 519 -29.23 -23.10 -1.64
C VAL A 519 -29.90 -24.00 -0.59
N ARG A 520 -30.02 -23.54 0.67
CA ARG A 520 -30.73 -24.27 1.73
C ARG A 520 -32.24 -24.24 1.56
N SER A 521 -32.77 -23.29 0.79
CA SER A 521 -34.20 -23.19 0.49
C SER A 521 -34.63 -24.07 -0.69
N GLU A 522 -33.69 -24.67 -1.43
CA GLU A 522 -33.93 -25.52 -2.60
C GLU A 522 -33.27 -26.91 -2.43
N PRO A 523 -33.63 -27.69 -1.38
CA PRO A 523 -33.00 -28.97 -1.07
C PRO A 523 -33.20 -30.06 -2.13
N GLU A 524 -34.15 -29.89 -3.04
CA GLU A 524 -34.36 -30.76 -4.20
C GLU A 524 -33.33 -30.54 -5.32
N LEU A 525 -32.71 -29.36 -5.38
CA LEU A 525 -31.68 -29.00 -6.36
C LEU A 525 -30.27 -29.13 -5.78
N TYR A 526 -30.12 -28.85 -4.48
CA TYR A 526 -28.82 -28.75 -3.85
C TYR A 526 -28.72 -29.56 -2.56
N GLU A 527 -27.48 -29.92 -2.21
CA GLU A 527 -27.16 -30.47 -0.90
C GLU A 527 -25.94 -29.74 -0.34
N LEU A 528 -26.06 -29.17 0.85
CA LEU A 528 -25.00 -28.38 1.47
C LEU A 528 -24.37 -29.15 2.63
N HIS A 529 -23.10 -29.52 2.47
CA HIS A 529 -22.30 -30.21 3.48
C HIS A 529 -21.30 -29.25 4.13
N LEU A 530 -21.22 -29.31 5.45
CA LEU A 530 -20.30 -28.50 6.24
C LEU A 530 -19.29 -29.42 6.91
N LYS A 531 -18.01 -29.25 6.59
CA LYS A 531 -16.92 -30.04 7.15
C LYS A 531 -15.92 -29.11 7.84
N ARG A 532 -15.55 -29.43 9.08
CA ARG A 532 -14.43 -28.75 9.75
C ARG A 532 -13.12 -29.35 9.27
N VAL A 533 -12.20 -28.50 8.85
CA VAL A 533 -10.86 -28.87 8.36
C VAL A 533 -9.82 -28.16 9.23
N ASP A 534 -8.71 -28.83 9.50
CA ASP A 534 -7.61 -28.32 10.34
C ASP A 534 -8.09 -27.84 11.73
N GLY A 535 -9.20 -28.40 12.23
CA GLY A 535 -9.80 -28.11 13.54
C GLY A 535 -10.66 -26.83 13.62
N TYR A 536 -10.45 -25.84 12.75
CA TYR A 536 -11.11 -24.53 12.84
C TYR A 536 -11.44 -23.85 11.50
N CYS A 537 -10.90 -24.33 10.37
CA CYS A 537 -11.41 -23.93 9.05
C CYS A 537 -12.75 -24.62 8.77
N LEU A 538 -13.59 -23.99 7.95
CA LEU A 538 -14.84 -24.56 7.48
C LEU A 538 -14.78 -24.75 5.97
N GLU A 539 -14.92 -26.00 5.53
CA GLU A 539 -15.15 -26.34 4.14
C GLU A 539 -16.64 -26.54 3.93
N VAL A 540 -17.19 -25.80 2.98
CA VAL A 540 -18.59 -25.82 2.60
C VAL A 540 -18.68 -26.41 1.21
N GLN A 541 -19.27 -27.58 1.10
CA GLN A 541 -19.42 -28.29 -0.16
C GLN A 541 -20.89 -28.24 -0.57
N LEU A 542 -21.15 -27.69 -1.76
CA LEU A 542 -22.46 -27.68 -2.38
C LEU A 542 -22.49 -28.77 -3.45
N THR A 543 -23.22 -29.85 -3.23
CA THR A 543 -23.50 -30.85 -4.27
C THR A 543 -24.66 -30.38 -5.14
N LEU A 544 -24.47 -30.42 -6.45
CA LEU A 544 -25.48 -30.10 -7.45
C LEU A 544 -26.20 -31.41 -7.84
N LYS A 545 -27.47 -31.57 -7.43
CA LYS A 545 -28.24 -32.80 -7.74
C LYS A 545 -28.60 -32.90 -9.23
N LYS A 546 -28.58 -31.76 -9.91
CA LYS A 546 -28.66 -31.61 -11.36
C LYS A 546 -27.58 -30.63 -11.80
N GLY A 547 -26.96 -30.88 -12.95
CA GLY A 547 -26.04 -29.92 -13.54
C GLY A 547 -26.71 -28.57 -13.75
N LEU A 548 -25.94 -27.49 -13.64
CA LEU A 548 -26.41 -26.15 -13.96
C LEU A 548 -26.76 -26.07 -15.45
N ALA A 549 -27.79 -25.29 -15.77
CA ALA A 549 -28.16 -25.02 -17.14
C ALA A 549 -27.02 -24.27 -17.86
N GLU A 550 -26.99 -24.33 -19.18
CA GLU A 550 -26.10 -23.46 -19.96
C GLU A 550 -26.53 -22.00 -19.75
N GLY A 551 -25.58 -21.13 -19.38
CA GLY A 551 -25.91 -19.74 -19.07
C GLY A 551 -24.94 -19.03 -18.12
N PHE A 552 -25.33 -17.79 -17.78
CA PHE A 552 -24.66 -16.99 -16.76
C PHE A 552 -25.17 -17.36 -15.39
N HIS A 553 -24.24 -17.59 -14.46
CA HIS A 553 -24.53 -17.89 -13.07
C HIS A 553 -23.72 -17.00 -12.13
N ARG A 554 -24.24 -16.81 -10.92
CA ARG A 554 -23.60 -16.04 -9.86
C ARG A 554 -23.54 -16.81 -8.55
N LEU A 555 -22.32 -17.00 -8.06
CA LEU A 555 -22.03 -17.55 -6.74
C LEU A 555 -21.83 -16.41 -5.74
N LEU A 556 -22.49 -16.49 -4.59
CA LEU A 556 -22.26 -15.58 -3.47
C LEU A 556 -22.24 -16.33 -2.14
N VAL A 557 -21.11 -16.26 -1.42
CA VAL A 557 -20.96 -16.87 -0.09
C VAL A 557 -20.61 -15.82 0.95
N LYS A 558 -21.36 -15.81 2.06
CA LYS A 558 -21.20 -14.90 3.21
C LYS A 558 -21.19 -15.69 4.50
N ILE A 559 -20.36 -15.27 5.45
CA ILE A 559 -20.30 -15.82 6.80
C ILE A 559 -19.69 -14.77 7.73
N ALA A 560 -19.99 -14.85 9.02
CA ALA A 560 -19.34 -14.08 10.07
C ALA A 560 -18.71 -15.01 11.10
N ASP A 561 -17.77 -14.47 11.87
CA ASP A 561 -17.28 -15.13 13.08
C ASP A 561 -18.19 -14.87 14.30
N ALA A 562 -17.90 -15.55 15.41
CA ALA A 562 -18.62 -15.45 16.67
C ALA A 562 -18.54 -14.06 17.31
N SER A 563 -17.60 -13.21 16.88
CA SER A 563 -17.52 -11.81 17.29
C SER A 563 -18.37 -10.87 16.42
N GLY A 564 -19.06 -11.41 15.41
CA GLY A 564 -19.93 -10.67 14.50
C GLY A 564 -19.19 -10.01 13.34
N ILE A 565 -17.90 -10.28 13.15
CA ILE A 565 -17.12 -9.73 12.03
C ILE A 565 -17.41 -10.57 10.79
N ALA A 566 -18.02 -9.94 9.78
CA ALA A 566 -18.31 -10.58 8.51
C ALA A 566 -17.02 -10.81 7.71
N ALA A 567 -16.93 -11.95 7.05
CA ALA A 567 -15.91 -12.23 6.05
C ALA A 567 -16.10 -11.37 4.80
N GLN A 568 -15.03 -11.13 4.06
CA GLN A 568 -15.17 -10.59 2.70
C GLN A 568 -15.99 -11.59 1.87
N PRO A 569 -17.11 -11.17 1.25
CA PRO A 569 -17.95 -12.10 0.53
C PRO A 569 -17.21 -12.66 -0.68
N LEU A 570 -17.31 -13.98 -0.89
CA LEU A 570 -16.92 -14.58 -2.15
C LEU A 570 -18.06 -14.33 -3.14
N GLU A 571 -17.82 -13.47 -4.12
CA GLU A 571 -18.76 -13.19 -5.21
C GLU A 571 -18.10 -13.50 -6.54
N ARG A 572 -18.72 -14.38 -7.34
CA ARG A 572 -18.20 -14.79 -8.65
C ARG A 572 -19.31 -14.94 -9.67
N ASP A 573 -19.13 -14.29 -10.80
CA ASP A 573 -19.93 -14.51 -12.00
C ASP A 573 -19.18 -15.48 -12.92
N PHE A 574 -19.89 -16.46 -13.46
CA PHE A 574 -19.32 -17.47 -14.34
C PHE A 574 -20.32 -17.90 -15.41
N TRP A 575 -19.79 -18.36 -16.54
CA TRP A 575 -20.57 -18.93 -17.62
C TRP A 575 -20.42 -20.45 -17.63
N VAL A 576 -21.54 -21.15 -17.65
CA VAL A 576 -21.62 -22.60 -17.84
C VAL A 576 -21.92 -22.86 -19.31
N GLY A 577 -21.00 -23.51 -20.02
CA GLY A 577 -21.09 -23.90 -21.43
C GLY A 577 -20.18 -25.09 -21.73
N THR A 578 -19.87 -25.36 -23.01
CA THR A 578 -19.02 -26.51 -23.40
C THR A 578 -17.61 -26.45 -22.81
N ALA A 579 -17.14 -25.24 -22.48
CA ALA A 579 -16.05 -24.97 -21.56
C ALA A 579 -16.55 -23.92 -20.54
N VAL A 580 -16.41 -24.21 -19.25
CA VAL A 580 -16.72 -23.24 -18.20
C VAL A 580 -15.72 -22.10 -18.26
N GLN A 581 -16.20 -20.85 -18.22
CA GLN A 581 -15.35 -19.66 -18.23
C GLN A 581 -15.76 -18.70 -17.11
N MET A 582 -14.78 -18.15 -16.38
CA MET A 582 -15.06 -17.07 -15.43
C MET A 582 -15.12 -15.73 -16.13
N LEU A 583 -16.11 -14.92 -15.77
CA LEU A 583 -16.30 -13.59 -16.32
C LEU A 583 -16.07 -12.57 -15.21
N ARG A 584 -15.17 -11.62 -15.42
CA ARG A 584 -14.92 -10.58 -14.42
C ARG A 584 -16.07 -9.57 -14.41
N GLY A 585 -16.83 -9.51 -13.31
CA GLY A 585 -17.66 -8.38 -12.88
C GLY A 585 -17.29 -8.07 -11.42
N SER A 586 -17.00 -6.84 -10.99
CA SER A 586 -17.76 -5.61 -11.19
C SER A 586 -16.86 -4.37 -11.33
N GLN A 587 -16.98 -3.67 -12.46
CA GLN A 587 -16.76 -2.23 -12.53
C GLN A 587 -17.98 -1.62 -13.24
N ASN A 588 -18.78 -0.86 -12.46
CA ASN A 588 -19.79 0.11 -12.87
C ASN A 588 -20.50 -0.09 -14.23
N ALA A 589 -21.74 -0.56 -14.19
CA ALA A 589 -22.74 -0.22 -15.20
C ALA A 589 -24.15 -0.25 -14.59
N TRP A 590 -24.56 0.88 -14.00
CA TRP A 590 -25.72 1.70 -14.42
C TRP A 590 -25.44 3.15 -14.05
#